data_AF-A0A9J7I4R2-F1
#
_entry.id   AF-A0A9J7I4R2-F1
#
_cell.length_a   1.000
_cell.length_b   1.000
_cell.length_c   1.000
_cell.angle_alpha   90.00
_cell.angle_beta   90.00
_cell.angle_gamma   90.00
#
_symmetry.space_group_name_H-M   'P 1'
#
loop_
_entity.id
_entity.type
_entity.pdbx_description
1 polymer ?
#
loop_
_entity_poly.entity_id
_entity_poly.type
_entity_poly.pdbx_seq_one_letter_code
_entity_poly.pdbx_strand_id
1 'polypeptide(L)'
;MTQFGIKLSQSQKRLKTKREMHKVAVVVVCALVAIVSGVEVQLNHFEPQDIYAEPNCAIVKDHSRMFRDISDPTHYWICPEGQEKASYIQCPPNEAFMEKPQRCVPWEEWKWVEPYTK
;
A
#
# COMPACT_ATOMS: atom_id res chain seq x y z
N MET A 1 -71.43 -17.57 6.39
CA MET A 1 -70.25 -17.62 5.49
C MET A 1 -69.10 -16.72 5.99
N THR A 2 -68.77 -16.71 7.30
CA THR A 2 -67.98 -15.59 7.88
C THR A 2 -66.74 -15.97 8.67
N GLN A 3 -66.55 -17.24 9.05
CA GLN A 3 -65.38 -17.66 9.85
C GLN A 3 -64.15 -18.05 9.01
N PHE A 4 -64.35 -18.61 7.80
CA PHE A 4 -63.24 -19.02 6.92
C PHE A 4 -62.49 -17.80 6.33
N GLY A 5 -63.20 -16.73 5.95
CA GLY A 5 -62.57 -15.51 5.40
C GLY A 5 -61.66 -14.77 6.38
N ILE A 6 -61.99 -14.79 7.68
CA ILE A 6 -61.20 -14.11 8.72
C ILE A 6 -59.88 -14.86 8.96
N LYS A 7 -59.89 -16.19 8.98
CA LYS A 7 -58.67 -17.01 9.12
C LYS A 7 -57.71 -16.83 7.94
N LEU A 8 -58.21 -16.83 6.70
CA LEU A 8 -57.36 -16.56 5.52
C LEU A 8 -56.77 -15.14 5.55
N SER A 9 -57.57 -14.12 5.92
CA SER A 9 -57.09 -12.74 6.04
C SER A 9 -55.99 -12.60 7.11
N GLN A 10 -56.14 -13.25 8.27
CA GLN A 10 -55.11 -13.24 9.33
C GLN A 10 -53.84 -13.99 8.94
N SER A 11 -53.96 -15.13 8.24
CA SER A 11 -52.80 -15.89 7.76
C SER A 11 -52.02 -15.13 6.69
N GLN A 12 -52.71 -14.48 5.75
CA GLN A 12 -52.07 -13.62 4.74
C GLN A 12 -51.39 -12.39 5.38
N LYS A 13 -52.03 -11.77 6.39
CA LYS A 13 -51.42 -10.68 7.16
C LYS A 13 -50.16 -11.12 7.88
N ARG A 14 -50.17 -12.28 8.56
CA ARG A 14 -49.01 -12.86 9.25
C ARG A 14 -47.89 -13.25 8.27
N LEU A 15 -48.23 -13.79 7.10
CA LEU A 15 -47.24 -14.14 6.08
C LEU A 15 -46.58 -12.88 5.49
N LYS A 16 -47.35 -11.80 5.30
CA LYS A 16 -46.84 -10.49 4.87
C LYS A 16 -45.93 -9.87 5.93
N THR A 17 -46.33 -9.87 7.21
CA THR A 17 -45.45 -9.37 8.29
C THR A 17 -44.18 -10.19 8.42
N LYS A 18 -44.28 -11.52 8.31
CA LYS A 18 -43.11 -12.41 8.29
C LYS A 18 -42.19 -12.08 7.12
N ARG A 19 -42.71 -11.86 5.91
CA ARG A 19 -41.91 -11.46 4.74
C ARG A 19 -41.23 -10.10 4.92
N GLU A 20 -41.91 -9.11 5.48
CA GLU A 20 -41.31 -7.80 5.77
C GLU A 20 -40.23 -7.91 6.84
N MET A 21 -40.44 -8.70 7.91
CA MET A 21 -39.42 -8.95 8.92
C MET A 21 -38.19 -9.69 8.35
N HIS A 22 -38.38 -10.64 7.42
CA HIS A 22 -37.24 -11.29 6.75
C HIS A 22 -36.45 -10.29 5.89
N LYS A 23 -37.13 -9.37 5.17
CA LYS A 23 -36.44 -8.32 4.41
C LYS A 23 -35.63 -7.41 5.32
N VAL A 24 -36.21 -6.96 6.44
CA VAL A 24 -35.52 -6.12 7.42
C VAL A 24 -34.33 -6.86 8.02
N ALA A 25 -34.50 -8.12 8.41
CA ALA A 25 -33.42 -8.96 8.92
C ALA A 25 -32.29 -9.14 7.89
N VAL A 26 -32.62 -9.39 6.62
CA VAL A 26 -31.63 -9.49 5.53
C VAL A 26 -30.88 -8.18 5.34
N VAL A 27 -31.57 -7.04 5.34
CA VAL A 27 -30.94 -5.71 5.19
C VAL A 27 -30.00 -5.41 6.38
N VAL A 28 -30.42 -5.70 7.61
CA VAL A 28 -29.61 -5.51 8.81
C VAL A 28 -28.38 -6.43 8.79
N VAL A 29 -28.54 -7.71 8.43
CA VAL A 29 -27.42 -8.65 8.30
C VAL A 29 -26.44 -8.21 7.22
N CYS A 30 -26.92 -7.79 6.04
CA CYS A 30 -26.05 -7.28 4.97
C CYS A 30 -25.30 -6.00 5.41
N ALA A 31 -25.96 -5.09 6.11
CA ALA A 31 -25.33 -3.88 6.64
C ALA A 31 -24.25 -4.22 7.69
N LEU A 32 -24.52 -5.17 8.59
CA LEU A 32 -23.54 -5.64 9.57
C LEU A 32 -22.36 -6.34 8.90
N VAL A 33 -22.59 -7.16 7.87
CA VAL A 33 -21.52 -7.82 7.10
C VAL A 33 -20.64 -6.80 6.39
N ALA A 34 -21.22 -5.74 5.80
CA ALA A 34 -20.45 -4.66 5.16
C ALA A 34 -19.61 -3.85 6.15
N ILE A 35 -20.08 -3.66 7.39
CA ILE A 35 -19.35 -2.97 8.46
C ILE A 35 -18.22 -3.85 9.02
N VAL A 36 -18.46 -5.16 9.16
CA VAL A 36 -17.45 -6.13 9.63
C VAL A 36 -16.42 -6.42 8.53
N SER A 37 -16.80 -6.33 7.26
CA SER A 37 -15.87 -6.34 6.13
C SER A 37 -15.22 -4.99 5.85
N GLY A 38 -15.07 -4.13 6.87
CA GLY A 38 -14.05 -3.07 6.91
C GLY A 38 -12.62 -3.65 6.89
N VAL A 39 -12.41 -4.72 6.11
CA VAL A 39 -11.10 -5.22 5.74
C VAL A 39 -10.50 -4.13 4.90
N GLU A 40 -9.49 -3.51 5.51
CA GLU A 40 -8.62 -2.54 4.90
C GLU A 40 -8.31 -3.01 3.48
N VAL A 41 -8.76 -2.22 2.51
CA VAL A 41 -8.12 -2.26 1.20
C VAL A 41 -6.71 -1.75 1.52
N GLN A 42 -5.76 -2.65 1.79
CA GLN A 42 -4.36 -2.36 1.51
C GLN A 42 -4.32 -2.15 0.00
N LEU A 43 -4.72 -0.93 -0.40
CA LEU A 43 -4.33 -0.33 -1.65
C LEU A 43 -2.83 -0.48 -1.60
N ASN A 44 -2.30 -1.37 -2.44
CA ASN A 44 -0.87 -1.48 -2.68
C ASN A 44 -0.36 -0.05 -2.68
N HIS A 45 0.44 0.28 -1.67
CA HIS A 45 1.09 1.56 -1.53
C HIS A 45 2.06 1.64 -2.71
N PHE A 46 1.50 1.94 -3.88
CA PHE A 46 2.25 2.43 -5.01
C PHE A 46 2.58 3.85 -4.59
N GLU A 47 3.59 3.94 -3.72
CA GLU A 47 4.31 5.17 -3.56
C GLU A 47 4.72 5.55 -4.99
N PRO A 48 4.29 6.73 -5.49
CA PRO A 48 4.82 7.25 -6.74
C PRO A 48 6.33 7.05 -6.68
N GLN A 49 6.95 6.40 -7.67
CA GLN A 49 8.39 6.21 -7.65
C GLN A 49 9.03 7.57 -7.39
N ASP A 50 9.47 7.78 -6.16
CA ASP A 50 10.05 9.04 -5.78
C ASP A 50 11.23 9.22 -6.72
N ILE A 51 11.25 10.32 -7.44
CA ILE A 51 12.28 10.63 -8.42
C ILE A 51 13.70 10.59 -7.78
N TYR A 52 13.77 10.61 -6.45
CA TYR A 52 14.99 10.54 -5.64
C TYR A 52 15.28 9.14 -5.05
N ALA A 53 14.36 8.17 -5.14
CA ALA A 53 14.51 6.81 -4.61
C ALA A 53 15.07 6.75 -3.17
N GLU A 54 14.56 7.61 -2.28
CA GLU A 54 14.96 7.61 -0.88
C GLU A 54 14.65 6.24 -0.24
N PRO A 55 15.63 5.53 0.36
CA PRO A 55 15.40 4.24 0.95
C PRO A 55 14.74 4.38 2.33
N ASN A 56 13.77 3.51 2.61
CA ASN A 56 13.19 3.41 3.95
C ASN A 56 14.16 2.70 4.90
N CYS A 57 14.82 3.45 5.79
CA CYS A 57 15.81 2.89 6.71
C CYS A 57 15.23 1.90 7.75
N ALA A 58 13.91 1.89 7.98
CA ALA A 58 13.28 0.93 8.89
C ALA A 58 13.30 -0.52 8.34
N ILE A 59 13.40 -0.69 7.01
CA ILE A 59 13.46 -2.02 6.36
C ILE A 59 14.89 -2.41 5.97
N VAL A 60 15.82 -1.46 5.97
CA VAL A 60 17.23 -1.70 5.63
C VAL A 60 17.91 -2.37 6.81
N LYS A 61 18.44 -3.59 6.58
CA LYS A 61 19.22 -4.33 7.59
C LYS A 61 20.71 -4.03 7.54
N ASP A 62 21.19 -3.60 6.37
CA ASP A 62 22.60 -3.27 6.14
C ASP A 62 22.77 -1.75 6.16
N HIS A 63 23.18 -1.25 7.31
CA HIS A 63 23.39 0.18 7.54
C HIS A 63 24.65 0.74 6.84
N SER A 64 25.49 -0.13 6.26
CA SER A 64 26.64 0.27 5.45
C SER A 64 26.33 0.35 3.96
N ARG A 65 25.17 -0.16 3.53
CA ARG A 65 24.76 -0.17 2.14
C ARG A 65 24.43 1.24 1.66
N MET A 66 24.97 1.55 0.49
CA MET A 66 24.73 2.80 -0.23
C MET A 66 23.71 2.55 -1.34
N PHE A 67 22.69 3.40 -1.40
CA PHE A 67 21.63 3.35 -2.40
C PHE A 67 21.83 4.48 -3.40
N ARG A 68 21.63 4.15 -4.68
CA ARG A 68 21.79 5.11 -5.77
C ARG A 68 20.55 6.01 -5.83
N ASP A 69 20.76 7.31 -5.95
CA ASP A 69 19.72 8.24 -6.35
C ASP A 69 19.43 8.11 -7.86
N ILE A 70 18.15 8.11 -8.24
CA ILE A 70 17.72 7.94 -9.63
C ILE A 70 17.90 9.24 -10.44
N SER A 71 17.73 10.40 -9.82
CA SER A 71 17.81 11.71 -10.46
C SER A 71 19.25 12.23 -10.57
N ASP A 72 20.07 11.98 -9.55
CA ASP A 72 21.39 12.56 -9.42
C ASP A 72 22.46 11.50 -9.12
N PRO A 73 23.32 11.17 -10.10
CA PRO A 73 24.37 10.19 -9.88
C PRO A 73 25.53 10.73 -9.03
N THR A 74 25.59 12.02 -8.72
CA THR A 74 26.63 12.61 -7.87
C THR A 74 26.34 12.46 -6.38
N HIS A 75 25.17 11.91 -6.03
CA HIS A 75 24.78 11.66 -4.66
C HIS A 75 24.38 10.20 -4.45
N TYR A 76 24.41 9.78 -3.19
CA TYR A 76 23.93 8.48 -2.75
C TYR A 76 23.26 8.60 -1.39
N TRP A 77 22.38 7.66 -1.12
CA TRP A 77 21.69 7.52 0.15
C TRP A 77 22.37 6.46 1.01
N ILE A 78 22.46 6.69 2.31
CA ILE A 78 22.89 5.68 3.28
C ILE A 78 21.93 5.71 4.47
N CYS A 79 21.73 4.57 5.13
CA CYS A 79 20.89 4.45 6.31
C CYS A 79 21.74 4.17 7.55
N PRO A 80 22.24 5.20 8.26
CA PRO A 80 23.04 4.99 9.46
C PRO A 80 22.27 4.22 10.54
N GLU A 81 22.97 3.42 11.32
CA GLU A 81 22.37 2.69 12.43
C GLU A 81 21.77 3.66 13.46
N GLY A 82 20.52 3.40 13.87
CA GLY A 82 19.80 4.26 14.82
C GLY A 82 19.21 5.55 14.23
N GLN A 83 19.30 5.75 12.91
CA GLN A 83 18.56 6.82 12.23
C GLN A 83 17.33 6.27 11.52
N GLU A 84 16.19 6.94 11.71
CA GLU A 84 14.94 6.61 11.03
C GLU A 84 14.94 7.07 9.55
N LYS A 85 15.77 8.06 9.21
CA LYS A 85 15.87 8.66 7.87
C LYS A 85 17.19 8.36 7.19
N ALA A 86 17.14 8.29 5.86
CA ALA A 86 18.34 8.15 5.04
C ALA A 86 19.12 9.46 5.03
N SER A 87 20.44 9.34 5.08
CA SER A 87 21.37 10.45 4.87
C SER A 87 21.69 10.57 3.39
N TYR A 88 21.58 11.79 2.84
CA TYR A 88 21.95 12.13 1.47
C TYR A 88 23.40 12.62 1.42
N ILE A 89 24.28 11.85 0.79
CA ILE A 89 25.72 12.13 0.76
C ILE A 89 26.16 12.44 -0.66
N GLN A 90 26.92 13.52 -0.80
CA GLN A 90 27.52 13.93 -2.07
C GLN A 90 28.87 13.22 -2.28
N CYS A 91 29.08 12.70 -3.49
CA CYS A 91 30.38 12.20 -3.92
C CYS A 91 31.41 13.35 -4.07
N PRO A 92 32.72 13.03 -4.06
CA PRO A 92 33.75 14.01 -4.40
C PRO A 92 33.54 14.67 -5.78
N PRO A 93 34.16 15.84 -6.03
CA PRO A 93 34.07 16.51 -7.32
C PRO A 93 34.53 15.61 -8.47
N ASN A 94 33.83 15.64 -9.60
CA ASN A 94 34.07 14.79 -10.78
C ASN A 94 33.91 13.28 -10.54
N GLU A 95 33.20 12.89 -9.47
CA GLU A 95 32.82 11.51 -9.21
C GLU A 95 31.31 11.32 -9.21
N ALA A 96 30.88 10.10 -9.49
CA ALA A 96 29.50 9.67 -9.45
C ALA A 96 29.37 8.30 -8.77
N PHE A 97 28.29 8.10 -8.03
CA PHE A 97 28.01 6.87 -7.33
C PHE A 97 27.65 5.74 -8.30
N MET A 98 28.27 4.58 -8.09
CA MET A 98 27.93 3.36 -8.81
C MET A 98 27.50 2.26 -7.82
N GLU A 99 26.29 1.75 -8.02
CA GLU A 99 25.67 0.78 -7.10
C GLU A 99 26.45 -0.55 -7.05
N LYS A 100 26.92 -1.07 -8.18
CA LYS A 100 27.65 -2.36 -8.25
C LYS A 100 28.89 -2.41 -7.35
N PRO A 101 29.81 -1.43 -7.41
CA PRO A 101 30.96 -1.41 -6.51
C PRO A 101 30.69 -0.71 -5.17
N GLN A 102 29.47 -0.20 -4.93
CA GLN A 102 29.09 0.53 -3.71
C GLN A 102 30.06 1.67 -3.35
N ARG A 103 30.44 2.48 -4.36
CA ARG A 103 31.37 3.59 -4.17
C ARG A 103 31.20 4.69 -5.22
N CYS A 104 31.72 5.86 -4.92
CA CYS A 104 31.96 6.90 -5.91
C CYS A 104 33.09 6.46 -6.85
N VAL A 105 32.87 6.67 -8.15
CA VAL A 105 33.83 6.41 -9.23
C VAL A 105 34.07 7.70 -10.00
N PRO A 106 35.22 7.89 -10.65
CA PRO A 106 35.42 8.99 -11.57
C PRO A 106 34.32 9.03 -12.64
N TRP A 107 33.88 10.23 -13.03
CA TRP A 107 32.83 10.44 -14.02
C TRP A 107 33.08 9.70 -15.34
N GLU A 108 34.34 9.61 -15.76
CA GLU A 108 34.77 8.91 -16.98
C GLU A 108 34.53 7.39 -16.92
N GLU A 109 34.59 6.80 -15.73
CA GLU A 109 34.33 5.38 -15.49
C GLU A 109 32.85 5.10 -15.20
N TRP A 110 32.10 6.14 -14.85
CA TRP A 110 30.70 6.02 -14.49
C TRP A 110 29.86 5.64 -15.71
N LYS A 111 28.92 4.72 -15.48
CA LYS A 111 28.00 4.24 -16.51
C LYS A 111 26.59 4.30 -15.97
N TRP A 112 25.69 4.89 -16.76
CA TRP A 112 24.27 4.82 -16.47
C TRP A 112 23.83 3.37 -16.47
N VAL A 113 23.38 2.88 -15.30
CA VAL A 113 22.74 1.57 -15.21
C VAL A 113 21.26 1.79 -15.51
N GLU A 114 20.81 1.29 -16.66
CA GLU A 114 19.40 1.32 -17.04
C GLU A 114 18.56 0.64 -15.94
N PRO A 115 17.39 1.20 -15.59
CA PRO A 115 16.47 0.53 -14.69
C PRO A 115 16.07 -0.81 -15.33
N TYR A 116 16.07 -1.89 -14.55
CA TYR A 116 15.73 -3.23 -15.02
C TYR A 116 14.38 -3.22 -15.76
N THR A 117 14.41 -3.18 -17.08
CA THR A 117 13.27 -3.50 -17.94
C THR A 117 13.11 -5.01 -17.92
N LYS A 118 12.10 -5.49 -17.19
CA LYS A 118 11.62 -6.86 -17.33
C LYS A 118 10.65 -6.96 -18.51
#